data_AF-A0A941I7X4-F1
#
_entry.id   AF-A0A941I7X4-F1
#
_cell.length_a   1.000
_cell.length_b   1.000
_cell.length_c   1.000
_cell.angle_alpha   90.00
_cell.angle_beta   90.00
_cell.angle_gamma   90.00
#
_symmetry.space_group_name_H-M   'P 1'
#
loop_
_entity.id
_entity.type
_entity.pdbx_description
1 polymer ?
#
loop_
_entity_poly.entity_id
_entity_poly.type
_entity_poly.pdbx_seq_one_letter_code
_entity_poly.pdbx_strand_id
1 'polypeptide(L)'
;MLPLILLSACWDSVAYAACSRKIQVPLAQAGLSVIGSGSVIDGIYPEILDSMAAKDGCQFEMRIVPRARMELLFENGQADLLIPAIRTSRRDEFGIFVPLVYTRATLISINPNRPPITSLQELLEQKQLKLAVVRGYDYGDAYQQLLQDMQKAGRLIVESDPVSVARIMRSGAADITLIAPYIFTGTVQIDKRVD
;
A
#
# COMPACT_ATOMS: atom_id res chain seq x y z
N MET A 1 -48.39 30.46 44.68
CA MET A 1 -47.82 31.17 43.52
C MET A 1 -46.70 30.31 42.96
N LEU A 2 -46.81 29.96 41.69
CA LEU A 2 -46.11 28.88 40.95
C LEU A 2 -44.57 29.08 40.88
N PRO A 3 -43.77 27.99 40.81
CA PRO A 3 -42.32 28.06 40.69
C PRO A 3 -41.91 28.24 39.22
N LEU A 4 -40.94 29.13 38.98
CA LEU A 4 -40.35 29.36 37.67
C LEU A 4 -39.20 28.36 37.44
N ILE A 5 -39.48 27.29 36.70
CA ILE A 5 -38.47 26.30 36.30
C ILE A 5 -37.70 26.86 35.10
N LEU A 6 -36.44 27.24 35.32
CA LEU A 6 -35.48 27.57 34.27
C LEU A 6 -35.01 26.28 33.58
N LEU A 7 -35.56 26.00 32.39
CA LEU A 7 -34.98 25.01 31.48
C LEU A 7 -33.65 25.54 30.95
N SER A 8 -32.53 24.98 31.43
CA SER A 8 -31.24 25.08 30.73
C SER A 8 -31.31 24.22 29.49
N ALA A 9 -31.33 24.86 28.31
CA ALA A 9 -31.08 24.18 27.05
C ALA A 9 -29.60 23.84 26.98
N CYS A 10 -29.25 22.57 27.22
CA CYS A 10 -27.94 22.05 26.82
C CYS A 10 -27.91 22.06 25.29
N TRP A 11 -27.23 23.05 24.72
CA TRP A 11 -26.77 22.95 23.34
C TRP A 11 -25.67 21.90 23.31
N ASP A 12 -26.02 20.69 22.89
CA ASP A 12 -25.05 19.70 22.44
C ASP A 12 -24.28 20.32 21.28
N SER A 13 -23.12 20.89 21.60
CA SER A 13 -22.13 21.21 20.59
C SER A 13 -21.79 19.89 19.93
N VAL A 14 -22.29 19.69 18.71
CA VAL A 14 -21.79 18.65 17.82
C VAL A 14 -20.30 18.91 17.75
N ALA A 15 -19.52 18.08 18.45
CA ALA A 15 -18.08 18.17 18.44
C ALA A 15 -17.63 17.80 17.03
N TYR A 16 -17.59 18.80 16.15
CA TYR A 16 -16.87 18.69 14.90
C TYR A 16 -15.43 18.50 15.34
N ALA A 17 -14.87 17.32 15.08
CA ALA A 17 -13.46 17.06 15.30
C ALA A 17 -12.67 17.96 14.34
N ALA A 18 -12.45 19.21 14.74
CA ALA A 18 -11.64 20.15 13.98
C ALA A 18 -10.22 19.60 13.93
N CYS A 19 -9.65 19.53 12.73
CA CYS A 19 -8.29 19.03 12.56
C CYS A 19 -7.30 19.88 13.38
N SER A 20 -6.64 19.24 14.35
CA SER A 20 -5.75 19.90 15.31
C SER A 20 -4.36 20.18 14.76
N ARG A 21 -3.97 19.47 13.69
CA ARG A 21 -2.71 19.64 12.95
C ARG A 21 -2.82 19.04 11.55
N LYS A 22 -1.80 19.29 10.73
CA LYS A 22 -1.63 18.57 9.46
C LYS A 22 -1.47 17.06 9.70
N ILE A 23 -2.19 16.28 8.90
CA ILE A 23 -2.16 14.82 8.89
C ILE A 23 -1.00 14.37 8.01
N GLN A 24 -0.03 13.66 8.59
CA GLN A 24 1.17 13.17 7.92
C GLN A 24 0.85 11.91 7.12
N VAL A 25 0.93 12.01 5.79
CA VAL A 25 0.59 10.89 4.88
C VAL A 25 1.75 10.66 3.91
N PRO A 26 2.85 10.01 4.34
CA PRO A 26 3.83 9.51 3.39
C PRO A 26 3.16 8.51 2.45
N LEU A 27 3.49 8.59 1.17
CA LEU A 27 2.91 7.76 0.12
C LEU A 27 4.01 7.01 -0.61
N ALA A 28 3.73 5.78 -1.02
CA ALA A 28 4.62 4.97 -1.84
C ALA A 28 3.96 4.67 -3.18
N GLN A 29 4.76 4.67 -4.26
CA GLN A 29 4.25 4.39 -5.60
C GLN A 29 3.52 3.03 -5.65
N ALA A 30 2.35 3.03 -6.27
CA ALA A 30 1.45 1.87 -6.31
C ALA A 30 0.63 1.83 -7.61
N GLY A 31 1.31 1.91 -8.77
CA GLY A 31 0.64 2.02 -10.06
C GLY A 31 -0.24 3.28 -10.13
N LEU A 32 -1.46 3.15 -10.66
CA LEU A 32 -2.42 4.26 -10.76
C LEU A 32 -2.97 4.75 -9.41
N SER A 33 -2.79 3.96 -8.35
CA SER A 33 -3.28 4.34 -7.02
C SER A 33 -2.47 5.46 -6.37
N VAL A 34 -1.16 5.46 -6.61
CA VAL A 34 -0.24 6.51 -6.18
C VAL A 34 0.82 6.63 -7.26
N ILE A 35 0.76 7.73 -8.00
CA ILE A 35 1.74 8.12 -9.01
C ILE A 35 2.62 9.18 -8.36
N GLY A 36 3.93 8.96 -8.40
CA GLY A 36 4.88 9.86 -7.76
C GLY A 36 6.16 10.00 -8.57
N SER A 37 6.42 11.20 -9.09
CA SER A 37 7.66 11.52 -9.80
C SER A 37 8.13 12.93 -9.42
N GLY A 38 9.26 13.02 -8.72
CA GLY A 38 9.78 14.29 -8.22
C GLY A 38 8.81 14.95 -7.23
N SER A 39 8.34 16.16 -7.56
CA SER A 39 7.40 16.93 -6.73
C SER A 39 5.93 16.67 -7.06
N VAL A 40 5.63 15.90 -8.10
CA VAL A 40 4.25 15.61 -8.51
C VAL A 40 3.77 14.35 -7.79
N ILE A 41 2.64 14.49 -7.09
CA ILE A 41 1.92 13.43 -6.39
C ILE A 41 0.51 13.40 -6.99
N ASP A 42 0.11 12.25 -7.53
CA ASP A 42 -1.13 12.08 -8.26
C ASP A 42 -1.68 10.65 -8.09
N GLY A 43 -2.85 10.38 -8.63
CA GLY A 43 -3.52 9.08 -8.60
C GLY A 43 -4.65 9.02 -7.58
N ILE A 44 -5.27 7.83 -7.50
CA ILE A 44 -6.56 7.65 -6.82
C ILE A 44 -6.52 8.08 -5.35
N TYR A 45 -5.47 7.72 -4.59
CA TYR A 45 -5.44 8.04 -3.16
C TYR A 45 -5.12 9.51 -2.87
N PRO A 46 -4.12 10.15 -3.50
CA PRO A 46 -3.95 11.60 -3.42
C PRO A 46 -5.22 12.38 -3.75
N GLU A 47 -5.91 12.04 -4.85
CA GLU A 47 -7.17 12.70 -5.23
C GLU A 47 -8.27 12.55 -4.17
N ILE A 48 -8.39 11.37 -3.55
CA ILE A 48 -9.33 11.14 -2.44
C ILE A 48 -8.97 12.04 -1.25
N LEU A 49 -7.70 12.10 -0.87
CA LEU A 49 -7.23 12.91 0.25
C LEU A 49 -7.44 14.41 0.00
N ASP A 50 -7.18 14.89 -1.22
CA ASP A 50 -7.43 16.29 -1.61
C ASP A 50 -8.93 16.62 -1.60
N SER A 51 -9.78 15.70 -2.07
CA SER A 51 -11.24 15.84 -2.00
C SER A 51 -11.76 15.91 -0.56
N MET A 52 -11.17 15.13 0.34
CA MET A 52 -11.49 15.18 1.77
C MET A 52 -11.01 16.49 2.40
N ALA A 53 -9.79 16.94 2.07
CA ALA A 53 -9.26 18.21 2.54
C ALA A 53 -10.16 19.40 2.16
N ALA A 54 -10.68 19.40 0.93
CA ALA A 54 -11.57 20.43 0.42
C ALA A 54 -12.95 20.45 1.13
N LYS A 55 -13.44 19.29 1.60
CA LYS A 55 -14.74 19.15 2.27
C LYS A 55 -14.67 19.42 3.77
N ASP A 56 -13.65 18.87 4.43
CA ASP A 56 -13.58 18.78 5.89
C ASP A 56 -12.63 19.84 6.49
N GLY A 57 -11.90 20.59 5.66
CA GLY A 57 -10.95 21.63 6.06
C GLY A 57 -9.64 21.10 6.67
N CYS A 58 -9.45 19.78 6.68
CA CYS A 58 -8.23 19.12 7.13
C CYS A 58 -7.11 19.23 6.08
N GLN A 59 -5.86 19.35 6.54
CA GLN A 59 -4.70 19.42 5.66
C GLN A 59 -3.89 18.12 5.72
N PHE A 60 -3.62 17.51 4.56
CA PHE A 60 -2.75 16.36 4.43
C PHE A 60 -1.36 16.79 3.96
N GLU A 61 -0.32 16.37 4.68
CA GLU A 61 1.07 16.56 4.29
C GLU A 61 1.54 15.29 3.56
N MET A 62 1.46 15.33 2.23
CA MET A 62 1.80 14.19 1.37
C MET A 62 3.25 14.28 0.87
N ARG A 63 3.96 13.15 0.90
CA ARG A 63 5.31 13.04 0.34
C ARG A 63 5.60 11.64 -0.18
N ILE A 64 6.27 11.53 -1.32
CA ILE A 64 6.68 10.24 -1.86
C ILE A 64 7.88 9.68 -1.09
N VAL A 65 7.77 8.43 -0.66
CA VAL A 65 8.85 7.67 0.01
C VAL A 65 8.86 6.23 -0.49
N PRO A 66 9.98 5.49 -0.34
CA PRO A 66 9.99 4.05 -0.56
C PRO A 66 8.98 3.32 0.34
N ARG A 67 8.39 2.24 -0.15
CA ARG A 67 7.36 1.51 0.60
C ARG A 67 7.80 1.09 2.00
N ALA A 68 8.99 0.49 2.13
CA ALA A 68 9.54 0.10 3.43
C ALA A 68 9.69 1.28 4.41
N ARG A 69 10.00 2.48 3.89
CA ARG A 69 10.07 3.69 4.72
C ARG A 69 8.68 4.15 5.15
N MET A 70 7.67 4.01 4.28
CA MET A 70 6.29 4.31 4.63
C MET A 70 5.78 3.45 5.79
N GLU A 71 6.03 2.13 5.76
CA GLU A 71 5.69 1.22 6.87
C GLU A 71 6.38 1.65 8.16
N LEU A 72 7.69 1.89 8.12
CA LEU A 72 8.47 2.30 9.29
C LEU A 72 7.97 3.62 9.92
N LEU A 73 7.63 4.60 9.08
CA LEU A 73 7.07 5.88 9.55
C LEU A 73 5.74 5.67 10.27
N PHE A 74 4.90 4.76 9.77
CA PHE A 74 3.62 4.43 10.40
C PHE A 74 3.82 3.68 11.72
N GLU A 75 4.63 2.63 11.74
CA GLU A 75 4.88 1.85 12.95
C GLU A 75 5.50 2.69 14.09
N ASN A 76 6.31 3.70 13.75
CA ASN A 76 6.92 4.61 14.73
C ASN A 76 6.06 5.84 15.08
N GLY A 77 4.81 5.91 14.61
CA GLY A 77 3.90 7.03 14.89
C GLY A 77 4.30 8.36 14.23
N GLN A 78 5.15 8.32 13.20
CA GLN A 78 5.56 9.48 12.40
C GLN A 78 4.66 9.71 11.18
N ALA A 79 3.81 8.73 10.83
CA ALA A 79 2.77 8.84 9.84
C ALA A 79 1.42 8.58 10.50
N ASP A 80 0.41 9.37 10.14
CA ASP A 80 -0.95 9.23 10.66
C ASP A 80 -1.77 8.23 9.86
N LEU A 81 -1.43 8.04 8.58
CA LEU A 81 -2.12 7.14 7.67
C LEU A 81 -1.13 6.28 6.89
N LEU A 82 -1.46 4.99 6.78
CA LEU A 82 -0.80 4.05 5.88
C LEU A 82 -1.76 3.69 4.74
N ILE A 83 -1.59 4.33 3.59
CA ILE A 83 -2.53 4.21 2.46
C ILE A 83 -1.79 4.22 1.11
N PRO A 84 -2.10 3.30 0.17
CA PRO A 84 -2.87 2.07 0.36
C PRO A 84 -2.21 1.06 1.30
N ALA A 85 -3.01 0.26 1.99
CA ALA A 85 -2.54 -0.86 2.81
C ALA A 85 -3.45 -2.08 2.70
N ILE A 86 -2.88 -3.26 2.93
CA ILE A 86 -3.60 -4.51 3.12
C ILE A 86 -3.66 -4.78 4.62
N ARG A 87 -4.80 -5.25 5.14
CA ARG A 87 -4.88 -5.62 6.55
C ARG A 87 -3.95 -6.81 6.85
N THR A 88 -3.15 -6.72 7.90
CA THR A 88 -2.29 -7.81 8.38
C THR A 88 -2.28 -7.80 9.90
N SER A 89 -2.01 -8.96 10.52
CA SER A 89 -1.90 -9.07 11.99
C SER A 89 -0.90 -8.06 12.56
N ARG A 90 0.23 -7.86 11.86
CA ARG A 90 1.24 -6.87 12.22
C ARG A 90 0.69 -5.44 12.22
N ARG A 91 -0.03 -5.02 11.17
CA ARG A 91 -0.57 -3.65 11.08
C ARG A 91 -1.69 -3.38 12.08
N ASP A 92 -2.44 -4.41 12.47
CA ASP A 92 -3.45 -4.33 13.52
C ASP A 92 -2.84 -4.02 14.91
N GLU A 93 -1.52 -4.18 15.10
CA GLU A 93 -0.81 -3.76 16.32
C GLU A 93 -0.60 -2.23 16.40
N PHE A 94 -0.61 -1.52 15.26
CA PHE A 94 -0.24 -0.09 15.17
C PHE A 94 -1.39 0.84 14.83
N GLY A 95 -2.52 0.31 14.35
CA GLY A 95 -3.63 1.15 13.95
C GLY A 95 -4.92 0.40 13.65
N ILE A 96 -5.94 1.19 13.32
CA ILE A 96 -7.26 0.69 12.98
C ILE A 96 -7.37 0.61 11.46
N PHE A 97 -7.69 -0.59 10.95
CA PHE A 97 -7.90 -0.79 9.53
C PHE A 97 -9.31 -0.37 9.09
N VAL A 98 -9.39 0.53 8.12
CA VAL A 98 -10.64 0.94 7.47
C VAL A 98 -10.68 0.37 6.04
N PRO A 99 -11.60 -0.57 5.73
CA PRO A 99 -11.66 -1.17 4.40
C PRO A 99 -12.23 -0.19 3.36
N LEU A 100 -11.44 0.13 2.33
CA LEU A 100 -11.86 0.96 1.19
C LEU A 100 -12.11 0.13 -0.07
N VAL A 101 -11.21 -0.81 -0.37
CA VAL A 101 -11.28 -1.67 -1.56
C VAL A 101 -10.82 -3.08 -1.23
N TYR A 102 -11.37 -4.07 -1.94
CA TYR A 102 -10.93 -5.47 -1.84
C TYR A 102 -9.99 -5.81 -3.00
N THR A 103 -8.89 -6.47 -2.68
CA THR A 103 -7.91 -6.93 -3.67
C THR A 103 -7.17 -8.14 -3.15
N ARG A 104 -6.55 -8.90 -4.07
CA ARG A 104 -5.70 -10.04 -3.74
C ARG A 104 -4.36 -9.87 -4.44
N ALA A 105 -3.28 -10.08 -3.70
CA ALA A 105 -1.97 -10.26 -4.33
C ALA A 105 -2.00 -11.56 -5.15
N THR A 106 -1.45 -11.51 -6.36
CA THR A 106 -1.47 -12.62 -7.30
C THR A 106 -0.05 -12.87 -7.79
N LEU A 107 0.26 -14.13 -8.06
CA LEU A 107 1.50 -14.50 -8.73
C LEU A 107 1.40 -14.12 -10.21
N ILE A 108 2.31 -13.27 -10.68
CA ILE A 108 2.33 -12.75 -12.04
C ILE A 108 3.61 -13.23 -12.72
N SER A 109 3.46 -13.83 -13.89
CA SER A 109 4.53 -14.19 -14.83
C SER A 109 4.35 -13.36 -16.09
N ILE A 110 5.45 -12.85 -16.65
CA ILE A 110 5.43 -12.21 -17.98
C ILE A 110 5.66 -13.20 -19.12
N ASN A 111 6.04 -14.44 -18.81
CA ASN A 111 6.13 -15.52 -19.80
C ASN A 111 4.72 -16.09 -20.06
N PRO A 112 4.14 -15.89 -21.26
CA PRO A 112 2.77 -16.33 -21.56
C PRO A 112 2.63 -17.85 -21.70
N ASN A 113 3.74 -18.57 -21.88
CA ASN A 113 3.74 -20.03 -22.06
C ASN A 113 3.91 -20.80 -20.75
N ARG A 114 4.02 -20.09 -19.61
CA ARG A 114 4.21 -20.73 -18.30
C ARG A 114 2.89 -21.35 -17.82
N PRO A 115 2.87 -22.64 -17.44
CA PRO A 115 1.71 -23.24 -16.78
C PRO A 115 1.35 -22.47 -15.49
N PRO A 116 0.05 -22.34 -15.16
CA PRO A 116 -0.36 -21.62 -13.96
C PRO A 116 0.16 -22.35 -12.71
N ILE A 117 0.77 -21.59 -11.80
CA ILE A 117 1.13 -22.08 -10.47
C ILE A 117 -0.02 -21.72 -9.54
N THR A 118 -0.61 -22.74 -8.93
CA THR A 118 -1.90 -22.65 -8.22
C THR A 118 -1.76 -22.69 -6.70
N SER A 119 -0.56 -22.99 -6.18
CA SER A 119 -0.29 -23.03 -4.74
C SER A 119 1.13 -22.56 -4.39
N LEU A 120 1.33 -22.20 -3.12
CA LEU A 120 2.65 -21.87 -2.59
C LEU A 120 3.60 -23.07 -2.63
N GLN A 121 3.09 -24.27 -2.36
CA GLN A 121 3.89 -25.50 -2.44
C GLN A 121 4.41 -25.73 -3.86
N GLU A 122 3.52 -25.64 -4.86
CA GLU A 122 3.89 -25.78 -6.26
C GLU A 122 4.95 -24.73 -6.66
N LEU A 123 4.81 -23.49 -6.19
CA LEU A 123 5.83 -22.46 -6.40
C LEU A 123 7.20 -22.85 -5.82
N LEU A 124 7.22 -23.42 -4.62
CA LEU A 124 8.47 -23.85 -3.97
C LEU A 124 9.12 -25.04 -4.69
N GLU A 125 8.33 -25.92 -5.31
CA GLU A 125 8.80 -27.05 -6.11
C GLU A 125 9.46 -26.62 -7.43
N GLN A 126 9.11 -25.44 -7.95
CA GLN A 126 9.72 -24.85 -9.15
C GLN A 126 11.08 -24.19 -8.84
N LYS A 127 12.10 -25.03 -8.60
CA LYS A 127 13.43 -24.65 -8.08
C LYS A 127 14.20 -23.62 -8.92
N GLN A 128 13.87 -23.46 -10.19
CA GLN A 128 14.52 -22.52 -11.10
C GLN A 128 13.94 -21.11 -11.03
N LEU A 129 12.75 -20.92 -10.43
CA LEU A 129 12.05 -19.64 -10.47
C LEU A 129 12.58 -18.67 -9.44
N LYS A 130 12.87 -17.45 -9.90
CA LYS A 130 13.21 -16.29 -9.09
C LYS A 130 12.00 -15.38 -8.92
N LEU A 131 11.71 -15.05 -7.67
CA LEU A 131 10.62 -14.17 -7.26
C LEU A 131 11.15 -12.77 -6.98
N ALA A 132 10.66 -11.78 -7.71
CA ALA A 132 10.88 -10.37 -7.40
C ALA A 132 9.72 -9.81 -6.56
N VAL A 133 10.04 -9.06 -5.50
CA VAL A 133 9.05 -8.38 -4.65
C VAL A 133 9.48 -6.97 -4.29
N VAL A 134 8.53 -6.14 -3.85
CA VAL A 134 8.80 -4.80 -3.33
C VAL A 134 9.08 -4.87 -1.84
N ARG A 135 10.18 -4.26 -1.39
CA ARG A 135 10.52 -4.15 0.03
C ARG A 135 9.42 -3.41 0.79
N GLY A 136 8.92 -4.02 1.85
CA GLY A 136 7.86 -3.45 2.68
C GLY A 136 6.44 -3.70 2.16
N TYR A 137 6.25 -4.45 1.07
CA TYR A 137 4.96 -5.10 0.87
C TYR A 137 4.76 -6.15 1.94
N ASP A 138 3.51 -6.24 2.40
CA ASP A 138 3.08 -7.22 3.38
C ASP A 138 1.63 -7.58 3.08
N TYR A 139 1.43 -8.87 2.79
CA TYR A 139 0.16 -9.51 2.48
C TYR A 139 -0.23 -10.55 3.55
N GLY A 140 0.45 -10.53 4.71
CA GLY A 140 0.18 -11.40 5.85
C GLY A 140 1.16 -12.57 5.99
N ASP A 141 0.92 -13.42 6.99
CA ASP A 141 1.91 -14.39 7.48
C ASP A 141 2.33 -15.42 6.42
N ALA A 142 1.38 -15.91 5.61
CA ALA A 142 1.69 -16.85 4.53
C ALA A 142 2.61 -16.23 3.46
N TYR A 143 2.46 -14.93 3.20
CA TYR A 143 3.35 -14.20 2.31
C TYR A 143 4.74 -14.06 2.92
N GLN A 144 4.84 -13.68 4.19
CA GLN A 144 6.13 -13.57 4.88
C GLN A 144 6.87 -14.91 4.90
N GLN A 145 6.16 -16.01 5.14
CA GLN A 145 6.73 -17.35 5.10
C GLN A 145 7.28 -17.69 3.71
N LEU A 146 6.51 -17.43 2.65
CA LEU A 146 6.98 -17.61 1.27
C LEU A 146 8.27 -16.83 1.01
N LEU A 147 8.33 -15.55 1.43
CA LEU A 147 9.53 -14.74 1.22
C LEU A 147 10.76 -15.34 1.90
N GLN A 148 10.61 -15.81 3.15
CA GLN A 148 11.69 -16.48 3.87
C GLN A 148 12.16 -17.74 3.16
N ASP A 149 11.25 -18.56 2.65
CA ASP A 149 11.59 -19.81 1.96
C ASP A 149 12.29 -19.53 0.62
N MET A 150 11.83 -18.53 -0.13
CA MET A 150 12.47 -18.07 -1.38
C MET A 150 13.85 -17.46 -1.11
N GLN A 151 14.00 -16.71 -0.02
CA GLN A 151 15.28 -16.11 0.39
C GLN A 151 16.29 -17.19 0.78
N LYS A 152 15.89 -18.18 1.60
CA LYS A 152 16.74 -19.32 1.99
C LYS A 152 17.20 -20.12 0.77
N ALA A 153 16.34 -20.24 -0.25
CA ALA A 153 16.67 -20.90 -1.50
C ALA A 153 17.54 -20.04 -2.45
N GLY A 154 17.85 -18.78 -2.12
CA GLY A 154 18.60 -17.87 -3.00
C GLY A 154 17.80 -17.41 -4.23
N ARG A 155 16.47 -17.42 -4.14
CA ARG A 155 15.53 -17.16 -5.26
C ARG A 155 14.66 -15.92 -5.04
N LEU A 156 14.93 -15.13 -4.00
CA LEU A 156 14.23 -13.88 -3.74
C LEU A 156 15.05 -12.69 -4.24
N ILE A 157 14.42 -11.82 -5.02
CA ILE A 157 14.94 -10.52 -5.43
C ILE A 157 14.04 -9.45 -4.79
N VAL A 158 14.65 -8.51 -4.08
CA VAL A 158 13.92 -7.48 -3.32
C VAL A 158 14.27 -6.10 -3.86
N GLU A 159 13.30 -5.45 -4.49
CA GLU A 159 13.43 -4.12 -5.09
C GLU A 159 12.75 -3.04 -4.23
N SER A 160 13.06 -1.77 -4.48
CA SER A 160 12.54 -0.64 -3.71
C SER A 160 11.08 -0.27 -4.03
N ASP A 161 10.62 -0.58 -5.23
CA ASP A 161 9.35 -0.12 -5.79
C ASP A 161 8.85 -1.01 -6.94
N PRO A 162 7.56 -0.91 -7.32
CA PRO A 162 6.97 -1.69 -8.41
C PRO A 162 7.66 -1.51 -9.76
N VAL A 163 8.16 -0.30 -10.07
CA VAL A 163 8.82 0.00 -11.35
C VAL A 163 10.09 -0.84 -11.48
N SER A 164 10.89 -0.90 -10.40
CA SER A 164 12.12 -1.67 -10.34
C SER A 164 11.85 -3.17 -10.46
N VAL A 165 10.77 -3.67 -9.83
CA VAL A 165 10.29 -5.06 -10.04
C VAL A 165 9.96 -5.31 -11.51
N ALA A 166 9.17 -4.43 -12.13
CA ALA A 166 8.77 -4.59 -13.53
C ALA A 166 9.98 -4.59 -14.49
N ARG A 167 10.99 -3.75 -14.22
CA ARG A 167 12.26 -3.72 -14.97
C ARG A 167 13.06 -5.02 -14.86
N ILE A 168 13.18 -5.58 -13.66
CA ILE A 168 13.89 -6.85 -13.41
C ILE A 168 13.16 -8.04 -14.01
N MET A 169 11.82 -8.03 -13.96
CA MET A 169 10.98 -9.01 -14.65
C MET A 169 11.26 -8.94 -16.16
N ARG A 170 11.19 -7.75 -16.74
CA ARG A 170 11.42 -7.53 -18.18
C ARG A 170 12.82 -7.93 -18.64
N SER A 171 13.84 -7.71 -17.83
CA SER A 171 15.21 -8.13 -18.16
C SER A 171 15.43 -9.64 -18.06
N GLY A 172 14.44 -10.41 -17.61
CA GLY A 172 14.55 -11.85 -17.35
C GLY A 172 15.38 -12.20 -16.11
N ALA A 173 15.69 -11.22 -15.26
CA ALA A 173 16.43 -11.48 -14.03
C ALA A 173 15.55 -12.08 -12.93
N ALA A 174 14.23 -11.83 -12.99
CA ALA A 174 13.20 -12.56 -12.25
C ALA A 174 12.17 -13.19 -13.19
N ASP A 175 11.60 -14.32 -12.78
CA ASP A 175 10.60 -15.06 -13.56
C ASP A 175 9.17 -14.64 -13.21
N ILE A 176 8.96 -14.27 -11.94
CA ILE A 176 7.66 -14.07 -11.32
C ILE A 176 7.71 -12.95 -10.29
N THR A 177 6.56 -12.31 -10.06
CA THR A 177 6.34 -11.36 -8.97
C THR A 177 5.05 -11.70 -8.24
N LEU A 178 4.94 -11.31 -6.97
CA LEU A 178 3.71 -11.43 -6.18
C LEU A 178 3.29 -10.05 -5.70
N ILE A 179 2.38 -9.43 -6.44
CA ILE A 179 1.88 -8.07 -6.20
C ILE A 179 0.38 -8.04 -6.55
N ALA A 180 -0.38 -7.09 -5.99
CA ALA A 180 -1.75 -6.86 -6.43
C ALA A 180 -1.79 -6.48 -7.93
N PRO A 181 -2.61 -7.13 -8.78
CA PRO A 181 -2.57 -6.94 -10.23
C PRO A 181 -2.68 -5.47 -10.67
N TYR A 182 -3.57 -4.69 -10.05
CA TYR A 182 -3.77 -3.27 -10.41
C TYR A 182 -2.52 -2.40 -10.19
N ILE A 183 -1.67 -2.75 -9.23
CA ILE A 183 -0.39 -2.05 -9.00
C ILE A 183 0.56 -2.37 -10.16
N PHE A 184 0.69 -3.66 -10.50
CA PHE A 184 1.63 -4.10 -11.53
C PHE A 184 1.21 -3.60 -12.92
N THR A 185 -0.06 -3.80 -13.32
CA THR A 185 -0.57 -3.31 -14.60
C THR A 185 -0.51 -1.80 -14.69
N GLY A 186 -0.91 -1.08 -13.63
CA GLY A 186 -0.80 0.37 -13.59
C GLY A 186 0.63 0.85 -13.73
N THR A 187 1.59 0.19 -13.09
CA THR A 187 3.02 0.51 -13.20
C THR A 187 3.53 0.35 -14.63
N VAL A 188 3.19 -0.77 -15.29
CA VAL A 188 3.59 -1.04 -16.68
C VAL A 188 2.95 -0.04 -17.65
N GLN A 189 1.73 0.43 -17.38
CA GLN A 189 1.02 1.38 -18.25
C GLN A 189 1.58 2.81 -18.19
N ILE A 190 2.02 3.25 -17.00
CA ILE A 190 2.40 4.67 -16.79
C ILE A 190 3.89 4.92 -16.97
N ASP A 191 4.73 3.90 -16.82
CA ASP A 191 6.17 4.09 -16.76
C ASP A 191 6.88 3.62 -18.04
N LYS A 192 7.26 4.59 -18.87
CA LYS A 192 7.98 4.36 -20.14
C LYS A 192 9.33 3.64 -19.98
N ARG A 193 9.88 3.57 -18.77
CA ARG A 193 11.10 2.78 -18.51
C ARG A 193 10.81 1.27 -18.55
N VAL A 194 9.54 0.90 -18.54
CA VAL A 194 9.04 -0.48 -18.58
C VAL A 194 8.55 -0.86 -19.99
N ASP A 195 8.35 0.10 -20.91
CA ASP A 195 7.96 -0.09 -22.34
C ASP A 195 8.96 -0.88 -23.17
#